data_AF-A0A3M1F880-F1
#
_entry.id   AF-A0A3M1F880-F1
#
_cell.length_a   1.000
_cell.length_b   1.000
_cell.length_c   1.000
_cell.angle_alpha   90.00
_cell.angle_beta   90.00
_cell.angle_gamma   90.00
#
_symmetry.space_group_name_H-M   'P 1'
#
loop_
_entity.id
_entity.type
_entity.pdbx_description
1 polymer ?
#
loop_
_entity_poly.entity_id
_entity_poly.type
_entity_poly.pdbx_seq_one_letter_code
_entity_poly.pdbx_strand_id
1 'polypeptide(L)'
;MEKTTFVLSIALLISILLAGIFFIQVLTLKTQLQEATALARAAKDLVNYERKTCRNPPEDLNAIRLCILAKLKALETKEEHTFTKEDVTFHNANPNKEETGYLILAYEGDSALNSSEFKLFKNKVLVDSGCLIEGTITKGYTCRLDFNTTCQRGDVLEVKYGKEQAYLHTC
;
A
#
# COMPACT_ATOMS: atom_id res chain seq x y z
N MET A 1 -8.89 -51.96 -31.63
CA MET A 1 -7.87 -51.75 -30.58
C MET A 1 -7.33 -50.30 -30.60
N GLU A 2 -8.19 -49.29 -30.82
CA GLU A 2 -7.75 -47.86 -30.90
C GLU A 2 -8.19 -46.99 -29.71
N LYS A 3 -9.10 -47.47 -28.85
CA LYS A 3 -9.63 -46.65 -27.74
C LYS A 3 -8.71 -46.59 -26.52
N THR A 4 -7.81 -47.56 -26.35
CA THR A 4 -6.92 -47.65 -25.18
C THR A 4 -5.70 -46.75 -25.29
N THR A 5 -5.18 -46.52 -26.50
CA THR A 5 -4.05 -45.61 -26.74
C THR A 5 -4.43 -44.15 -26.54
N PHE A 6 -5.66 -43.76 -26.89
CA PHE A 6 -6.14 -42.38 -26.71
C PHE A 6 -6.27 -41.99 -25.22
N VAL A 7 -6.76 -42.91 -24.38
CA VAL A 7 -6.94 -42.67 -22.93
C VAL A 7 -5.59 -42.57 -22.21
N LEU A 8 -4.60 -43.38 -22.62
CA LEU A 8 -3.23 -43.32 -22.06
C LEU A 8 -2.54 -41.99 -22.35
N SER A 9 -2.69 -41.47 -23.57
CA SER A 9 -2.09 -40.18 -23.97
C SER A 9 -2.66 -39.00 -23.20
N ILE A 10 -3.97 -39.00 -22.92
CA ILE A 10 -4.62 -37.94 -22.13
C ILE A 10 -4.18 -38.00 -20.67
N ALA A 11 -4.10 -39.19 -20.07
CA ALA A 11 -3.65 -39.36 -18.69
C ALA A 11 -2.20 -38.88 -18.50
N LEU A 12 -1.33 -39.12 -19.48
CA LEU A 12 0.06 -38.66 -19.46
C LEU A 12 0.16 -37.12 -19.51
N LEU A 13 -0.62 -36.48 -20.40
CA LEU A 13 -0.64 -35.03 -20.53
C LEU A 13 -1.13 -34.33 -19.26
N ILE A 14 -2.18 -34.85 -18.62
CA ILE A 14 -2.70 -34.31 -17.36
C ILE A 14 -1.66 -34.43 -16.24
N SER A 15 -0.94 -35.55 -16.18
CA SER A 15 0.10 -35.79 -15.17
C SER A 15 1.29 -34.82 -15.32
N ILE A 16 1.71 -34.52 -16.55
CA ILE A 16 2.75 -33.53 -16.83
C ILE A 16 2.28 -32.11 -16.45
N LEU A 17 1.02 -31.78 -16.75
CA LEU A 17 0.45 -30.46 -16.43
C LEU A 17 0.37 -30.24 -14.91
N LEU A 18 -0.08 -31.25 -14.16
CA LEU A 18 -0.14 -31.21 -12.70
C LEU A 18 1.26 -31.11 -12.06
N ALA A 19 2.24 -31.83 -12.58
CA ALA A 19 3.63 -31.73 -12.11
C ALA A 19 4.24 -30.34 -12.38
N GLY A 20 3.92 -29.73 -13.52
CA GLY A 20 4.35 -28.37 -13.86
C GLY A 20 3.76 -27.30 -12.93
N ILE A 21 2.46 -27.39 -12.62
CA ILE A 21 1.79 -26.47 -11.67
C ILE A 21 2.40 -26.62 -10.27
N PHE A 22 2.65 -27.84 -9.82
CA PHE A 22 3.27 -28.11 -8.52
C PHE A 22 4.70 -27.56 -8.46
N PHE A 23 5.47 -27.67 -9.55
CA PHE A 23 6.83 -27.16 -9.62
C PHE A 23 6.89 -25.62 -9.53
N ILE A 24 5.95 -24.92 -10.19
CA ILE A 24 5.83 -23.45 -10.12
C ILE A 24 5.45 -23.00 -8.70
N GLN A 25 4.52 -23.70 -8.05
CA GLN A 25 4.15 -23.40 -6.65
C GLN A 25 5.33 -23.60 -5.68
N VAL A 26 6.14 -24.66 -5.86
CA VAL A 26 7.33 -24.88 -5.02
C VAL A 26 8.40 -23.80 -5.25
N LEU A 27 8.55 -23.30 -6.47
CA LEU A 27 9.47 -22.20 -6.79
C LEU A 27 9.05 -20.89 -6.11
N THR A 28 7.77 -20.52 -6.17
CA THR A 28 7.27 -19.29 -5.53
C THR A 28 7.33 -19.36 -4.00
N LEU A 29 7.11 -20.53 -3.40
CA LEU A 29 7.30 -20.75 -1.96
C LEU A 29 8.77 -20.59 -1.55
N LYS A 30 9.72 -21.06 -2.38
CA LYS A 30 11.16 -20.92 -2.10
C LYS A 30 11.63 -19.46 -2.19
N THR A 31 11.16 -18.69 -3.16
CA THR A 31 11.52 -17.27 -3.28
C THR A 31 10.96 -16.46 -2.12
N GLN A 32 9.70 -16.67 -1.73
CA GLN A 32 9.12 -16.02 -0.56
C GLN A 32 9.85 -16.38 0.74
N LEU A 33 10.29 -17.64 0.88
CA LEU A 33 11.08 -18.06 2.05
C LEU A 33 12.49 -17.42 2.05
N GLN A 34 13.12 -17.26 0.88
CA GLN A 34 14.41 -16.58 0.75
C GLN A 34 14.29 -15.08 1.06
N GLU A 35 13.24 -14.42 0.58
CA GLU A 35 12.95 -13.02 0.89
C GLU A 35 12.67 -12.82 2.39
N ALA A 36 11.83 -13.68 2.98
CA ALA A 36 11.53 -13.62 4.41
C ALA A 36 12.77 -13.87 5.29
N THR A 37 13.66 -14.79 4.88
CA THR A 37 14.91 -15.06 5.62
C THR A 37 15.96 -13.96 5.42
N ALA A 38 16.01 -13.32 4.25
CA ALA A 38 16.87 -12.15 4.01
C ALA A 38 16.40 -10.94 4.84
N LEU A 39 15.09 -10.68 4.89
CA LEU A 39 14.48 -9.67 5.76
C LEU A 39 14.73 -9.97 7.24
N ALA A 40 14.58 -11.22 7.66
CA ALA A 40 14.86 -11.63 9.05
C ALA A 40 16.34 -11.45 9.43
N ARG A 41 17.28 -11.72 8.50
CA ARG A 41 18.71 -11.46 8.71
C ARG A 41 19.02 -9.96 8.78
N ALA A 42 18.49 -9.17 7.85
CA ALA A 42 18.65 -7.72 7.84
C ALA A 42 18.08 -7.09 9.13
N ALA A 43 16.90 -7.55 9.58
CA ALA A 43 16.31 -7.12 10.85
C ALA A 43 17.18 -7.52 12.05
N LYS A 44 17.74 -8.74 12.07
CA LYS A 44 18.63 -9.20 13.13
C LYS A 44 19.94 -8.39 13.18
N ASP A 45 20.51 -8.06 12.03
CA ASP A 45 21.73 -7.26 11.94
C ASP A 45 21.48 -5.81 12.34
N LEU A 46 20.33 -5.24 11.94
CA LEU A 46 19.90 -3.90 12.36
C LEU A 46 19.65 -3.82 13.87
N VAL A 47 18.97 -4.83 14.44
CA VAL A 47 18.75 -4.93 15.90
C VAL A 47 20.08 -5.06 16.65
N ASN A 48 21.04 -5.83 16.12
CA ASN A 48 22.35 -5.97 16.75
C ASN A 48 23.21 -4.69 16.63
N TYR A 49 23.12 -3.98 15.51
CA TYR A 49 23.76 -2.69 15.30
C TYR A 49 23.19 -1.63 16.25
N GLU A 50 21.86 -1.55 16.35
CA GLU A 50 21.17 -0.58 17.22
C GLU A 50 21.29 -0.93 18.72
N ARG A 51 21.42 -2.22 19.05
CA ARG A 51 21.77 -2.63 20.42
C ARG A 51 23.16 -2.12 20.85
N LYS A 52 24.06 -1.87 19.89
CA LYS A 52 25.41 -1.34 20.13
C LYS A 52 25.40 0.17 20.35
N THR A 53 24.54 0.91 19.64
CA THR A 53 24.34 2.36 19.80
C THR A 53 23.54 2.70 21.06
N CYS A 54 22.58 1.87 21.46
CA CYS A 54 21.81 2.04 22.71
C CYS A 54 22.56 1.58 23.98
N ARG A 55 23.84 1.19 23.92
CA ARG A 55 24.55 0.47 24.99
C ARG A 55 25.41 1.32 25.94
N ASN A 56 25.35 2.65 25.89
CA ASN A 56 26.16 3.49 26.79
C ASN A 56 25.40 4.72 27.34
N PRO A 57 24.98 4.71 28.62
CA PRO A 57 24.38 3.60 29.36
C PRO A 57 22.92 3.94 29.76
N PRO A 58 22.06 2.93 30.03
CA PRO A 58 22.05 2.32 31.36
C PRO A 58 21.98 0.78 31.34
N GLU A 59 22.28 0.16 32.49
CA GLU A 59 22.13 -1.28 32.78
C GLU A 59 20.65 -1.76 32.75
N ASP A 60 19.72 -0.84 32.49
CA ASP A 60 18.30 -1.10 32.40
C ASP A 60 17.89 -1.63 31.02
N LEU A 61 17.53 -2.92 30.99
CA LEU A 61 16.97 -3.59 29.81
C LEU A 61 15.74 -2.86 29.25
N ASN A 62 14.97 -2.14 30.08
CA ASN A 62 13.83 -1.34 29.61
C ASN A 62 14.27 -0.11 28.83
N ALA A 63 15.36 0.56 29.23
CA ALA A 63 15.88 1.71 28.49
C ALA A 63 16.40 1.31 27.10
N ILE A 64 17.08 0.16 27.02
CA ILE A 64 17.52 -0.42 25.74
C ILE A 64 16.30 -0.76 24.87
N ARG A 65 15.26 -1.37 25.46
CA ARG A 65 14.01 -1.68 24.75
C ARG A 65 13.32 -0.41 24.22
N LEU A 66 13.23 0.64 25.03
CA LEU A 66 12.63 1.92 24.62
C LEU A 66 13.44 2.60 23.51
N CYS A 67 14.78 2.57 23.61
CA CYS A 67 15.68 3.08 22.57
C CYS A 67 15.48 2.35 21.23
N ILE A 68 15.42 1.02 21.27
CA ILE A 68 15.16 0.19 20.07
C ILE A 68 13.76 0.47 19.52
N LEU A 69 12.73 0.54 20.37
CA LEU A 69 11.36 0.82 19.92
C LEU A 69 11.22 2.21 19.29
N ALA A 70 11.85 3.25 19.86
CA ALA A 70 11.84 4.59 19.28
C ALA A 70 12.51 4.63 17.90
N LYS A 71 13.61 3.88 17.73
CA LYS A 71 14.33 3.79 16.46
C LYS A 71 13.62 2.91 15.43
N LEU A 72 12.99 1.82 15.84
CA LEU A 72 12.13 1.01 14.97
C LEU A 72 10.91 1.82 14.52
N LYS A 73 10.29 2.60 15.41
CA LYS A 73 9.21 3.53 15.05
C LYS A 73 9.69 4.62 14.08
N ALA A 74 10.92 5.10 14.24
CA ALA A 74 11.56 6.04 13.30
C ALA A 74 11.92 5.42 11.95
N LEU A 75 12.03 4.09 11.87
CA LEU A 75 12.26 3.34 10.63
C LEU A 75 10.95 2.91 9.96
N GLU A 76 9.89 2.62 10.73
CA GLU A 76 8.51 2.47 10.22
C GLU A 76 7.96 3.78 9.63
N THR A 77 8.50 4.94 10.05
CA THR A 77 8.14 6.25 9.50
C THR A 77 8.97 6.67 8.28
N LYS A 78 9.84 5.80 7.75
CA LYS A 78 10.45 6.03 6.44
C LYS A 78 9.58 5.42 5.36
N GLU A 79 8.97 6.31 4.58
CA GLU A 79 8.17 6.10 3.35
C GLU A 79 6.65 5.97 3.51
N GLU A 80 6.05 6.45 4.61
CA GLU A 80 4.63 6.79 4.56
C GLU A 80 4.46 8.01 3.64
N HIS A 81 3.69 7.87 2.56
CA HIS A 81 3.22 9.00 1.77
C HIS A 81 2.33 9.86 2.66
N THR A 82 2.94 10.77 3.42
CA THR A 82 2.25 11.53 4.47
C THR A 82 1.38 12.62 3.84
N PHE A 83 0.15 12.27 3.48
CA PHE A 83 -0.94 13.23 3.32
C PHE A 83 -1.41 13.55 4.74
N THR A 84 -0.95 14.66 5.33
CA THR A 84 -1.42 15.01 6.67
C THR A 84 -2.87 15.48 6.59
N LYS A 85 -3.67 15.13 7.59
CA LYS A 85 -5.09 15.51 7.68
C LYS A 85 -5.29 17.04 7.73
N GLU A 86 -4.25 17.77 8.10
CA GLU A 86 -4.21 19.23 8.17
C GLU A 86 -4.09 19.87 6.78
N ASP A 87 -3.68 19.10 5.77
CA ASP A 87 -3.43 19.56 4.40
C ASP A 87 -4.54 19.14 3.41
N VAL A 88 -5.73 18.81 3.92
CA VAL A 88 -6.85 18.35 3.08
C VAL A 88 -7.99 19.35 3.06
N THR A 89 -8.31 19.85 1.86
CA THR A 89 -9.51 20.66 1.63
C THR A 89 -10.64 19.77 1.10
N PHE A 90 -11.78 19.77 1.79
CA PHE A 90 -12.97 19.05 1.39
C PHE A 90 -14.12 20.02 1.09
N HIS A 91 -14.79 19.78 -0.03
CA HIS A 91 -16.02 20.47 -0.40
C HIS A 91 -17.07 19.43 -0.81
N ASN A 92 -18.26 19.53 -0.22
CA ASN A 92 -19.32 18.58 -0.49
C ASN A 92 -20.08 18.97 -1.76
N ALA A 93 -20.52 17.98 -2.54
CA ALA A 93 -21.33 18.22 -3.73
C ALA A 93 -22.72 18.77 -3.36
N ASN A 94 -23.19 19.77 -4.10
CA ASN A 94 -24.50 20.37 -3.93
C ASN A 94 -25.33 20.24 -5.22
N PRO A 95 -26.14 19.17 -5.35
CA PRO A 95 -26.89 18.89 -6.58
C PRO A 95 -27.95 19.96 -6.89
N ASN A 96 -28.44 20.69 -5.88
CA ASN A 96 -29.41 21.77 -6.10
C ASN A 96 -28.80 22.99 -6.80
N LYS A 97 -27.47 23.13 -6.74
CA LYS A 97 -26.71 24.21 -7.38
C LYS A 97 -25.84 23.72 -8.52
N GLU A 98 -25.96 22.45 -8.91
CA GLU A 98 -25.10 21.81 -9.91
C GLU A 98 -23.60 21.89 -9.55
N GLU A 99 -23.27 21.96 -8.25
CA GLU A 99 -21.89 22.06 -7.76
C GLU A 99 -21.32 20.65 -7.51
N THR A 100 -20.19 20.34 -8.13
CA THR A 100 -19.44 19.10 -7.87
C THR A 100 -18.70 19.17 -6.54
N GLY A 101 -18.66 18.05 -5.83
CA GLY A 101 -17.84 17.90 -4.64
C GLY A 101 -16.40 17.65 -5.03
N TYR A 102 -15.46 17.98 -4.14
CA TYR A 102 -14.06 17.73 -4.38
C TYR A 102 -13.27 17.52 -3.09
N LEU A 103 -12.13 16.86 -3.24
CA LEU A 103 -11.16 16.62 -2.19
C LEU A 103 -9.77 16.97 -2.73
N ILE A 104 -9.08 17.90 -2.08
CA ILE A 104 -7.74 18.34 -2.44
C ILE A 104 -6.77 17.83 -1.38
N LEU A 105 -5.80 17.03 -1.80
CA LEU A 105 -4.71 16.49 -0.99
C LEU A 105 -3.43 17.26 -1.28
N ALA A 106 -2.78 17.89 -0.30
CA ALA A 106 -1.42 18.38 -0.49
C ALA A 106 -0.40 17.26 -0.22
N TYR A 107 0.62 17.18 -1.07
CA TYR A 107 1.66 16.16 -0.97
C TYR A 107 2.97 16.77 -0.46
N GLU A 108 3.44 16.29 0.69
CA GLU A 108 4.68 16.76 1.33
C GLU A 108 5.81 15.72 1.33
N GLY A 109 5.59 14.57 0.68
CA GLY A 109 6.61 13.54 0.54
C GLY A 109 7.70 13.92 -0.45
N ASP A 110 8.89 13.33 -0.29
CA ASP A 110 10.04 13.63 -1.15
C ASP A 110 10.06 12.81 -2.46
N SER A 111 9.16 11.83 -2.59
CA SER A 111 9.07 10.95 -3.77
C SER A 111 8.16 11.53 -4.85
N ALA A 112 8.49 11.29 -6.11
CA ALA A 112 7.60 11.62 -7.22
C ALA A 112 6.46 10.59 -7.34
N LEU A 113 5.21 11.04 -7.31
CA LEU A 113 4.02 10.20 -7.47
C LEU A 113 3.36 10.42 -8.84
N ASN A 114 2.74 9.39 -9.42
CA ASN A 114 2.01 9.51 -10.67
C ASN A 114 0.55 9.93 -10.40
N SER A 115 0.12 11.07 -10.94
CA SER A 115 -1.22 11.61 -10.71
C SER A 115 -2.34 10.64 -11.13
N SER A 116 -2.10 9.77 -12.12
CA SER A 116 -3.08 8.81 -12.64
C SER A 116 -3.35 7.61 -11.72
N GLU A 117 -2.48 7.37 -10.73
CA GLU A 117 -2.61 6.23 -9.81
C GLU A 117 -3.52 6.50 -8.61
N PHE A 118 -3.93 7.76 -8.43
CA PHE A 118 -4.87 8.15 -7.40
C PHE A 118 -6.29 7.69 -7.74
N LYS A 119 -7.01 7.19 -6.73
CA LYS A 119 -8.39 6.74 -6.87
C LYS A 119 -9.20 7.18 -5.66
N LEU A 120 -10.34 7.82 -5.90
CA LEU A 120 -11.29 8.20 -4.87
C LEU A 120 -12.42 7.18 -4.80
N PHE A 121 -12.64 6.66 -3.60
CA PHE A 121 -13.74 5.77 -3.29
C PHE A 121 -14.70 6.43 -2.30
N LYS A 122 -15.99 6.23 -2.49
CA LYS A 122 -17.04 6.55 -1.52
C LYS A 122 -17.71 5.25 -1.09
N ASN A 123 -17.67 4.93 0.20
CA ASN A 123 -18.21 3.67 0.74
C ASN A 123 -17.77 2.44 -0.06
N LYS A 124 -16.47 2.34 -0.38
CA LYS A 124 -15.84 1.29 -1.21
C LYS A 124 -16.20 1.30 -2.70
N VAL A 125 -17.02 2.23 -3.19
CA VAL A 125 -17.35 2.38 -4.61
C VAL A 125 -16.43 3.44 -5.23
N LEU A 126 -15.77 3.11 -6.34
CA LEU A 126 -14.94 4.06 -7.09
C LEU A 126 -15.83 5.18 -7.63
N VAL A 127 -15.50 6.43 -7.31
CA VAL A 127 -16.23 7.61 -7.80
C VAL A 127 -15.38 8.51 -8.70
N ASP A 128 -14.06 8.46 -8.57
CA ASP A 128 -13.13 9.20 -9.43
C ASP A 128 -11.75 8.54 -9.49
N SER A 129 -10.99 8.85 -10.53
CA SER A 129 -9.66 8.31 -10.78
C SER A 129 -8.75 9.30 -11.48
N GLY A 130 -7.53 9.41 -10.98
CA GLY A 130 -6.54 10.38 -11.43
C GLY A 130 -6.77 11.75 -10.81
N CYS A 131 -5.70 12.44 -10.43
CA CYS A 131 -5.83 13.84 -10.04
C CYS A 131 -6.26 14.69 -11.24
N LEU A 132 -7.02 15.76 -10.97
CA LEU A 132 -7.47 16.72 -11.99
C LEU A 132 -6.31 17.30 -12.82
N ILE A 133 -5.17 17.56 -12.18
CA ILE A 133 -3.93 17.97 -12.85
C ILE A 133 -3.13 16.71 -13.17
N GLU A 134 -2.94 16.45 -14.46
CA GLU A 134 -2.16 15.32 -14.95
C GLU A 134 -0.65 15.53 -14.78
N GLY A 135 0.08 14.44 -14.53
CA GLY A 135 1.55 14.43 -14.51
C GLY A 135 2.13 13.85 -13.23
N THR A 136 3.25 14.41 -12.79
CA THR A 136 3.96 13.99 -11.58
C THR A 136 3.59 14.92 -10.42
N ILE A 137 3.15 14.33 -9.31
CA ILE A 137 2.92 15.03 -8.03
C ILE A 137 4.23 14.96 -7.25
N THR A 138 4.84 16.11 -6.99
CA THR A 138 6.04 16.25 -6.14
C THR A 138 5.72 17.09 -4.90
N LYS A 139 6.67 17.19 -3.96
CA LYS A 139 6.52 17.98 -2.74
C LYS A 139 5.97 19.39 -3.01
N GLY A 140 4.95 19.79 -2.25
CA GLY A 140 4.26 21.08 -2.36
C GLY A 140 3.18 21.14 -3.45
N TYR A 141 2.97 20.06 -4.22
CA TYR A 141 1.88 19.97 -5.18
C TYR A 141 0.62 19.39 -4.53
N THR A 142 -0.52 19.63 -5.17
CA THR A 142 -1.81 19.13 -4.72
C THR A 142 -2.45 18.19 -5.74
N CYS A 143 -3.10 17.13 -5.26
CA CYS A 143 -3.98 16.26 -6.03
C CYS A 143 -5.43 16.60 -5.71
N ARG A 144 -6.22 17.00 -6.72
CA ARG A 144 -7.66 17.21 -6.59
C ARG A 144 -8.41 16.03 -7.22
N LEU A 145 -9.39 15.49 -6.50
CA LEU A 145 -10.31 14.44 -6.95
C LEU A 145 -11.75 14.96 -6.79
N ASP A 146 -12.57 14.79 -7.82
CA ASP A 146 -13.92 15.33 -7.85
C ASP A 146 -14.95 14.21 -7.65
N PHE A 147 -16.15 14.54 -7.20
CA PHE A 147 -17.24 13.57 -7.08
C PHE A 147 -18.60 14.24 -7.23
N ASN A 148 -19.50 13.58 -7.97
CA ASN A 148 -20.80 14.16 -8.35
C ASN A 148 -21.93 13.85 -7.35
N THR A 149 -21.65 13.08 -6.29
CA THR A 149 -22.69 12.66 -5.32
C THR A 149 -22.46 13.27 -3.95
N THR A 150 -23.47 13.87 -3.34
CA THR A 150 -23.37 14.45 -1.99
C THR A 150 -22.87 13.42 -0.98
N CYS A 151 -21.83 13.75 -0.23
CA CYS A 151 -21.35 12.99 0.92
C CYS A 151 -22.28 13.24 2.11
N GLN A 152 -23.03 12.21 2.52
CA GLN A 152 -23.98 12.27 3.62
C GLN A 152 -23.30 11.92 4.94
N ARG A 153 -23.94 12.28 6.06
CA ARG A 153 -23.42 11.94 7.39
C ARG A 153 -23.29 10.41 7.54
N GLY A 154 -22.10 9.95 7.89
CA GLY A 154 -21.71 8.54 7.98
C GLY A 154 -21.01 7.99 6.73
N ASP A 155 -21.01 8.72 5.61
CA ASP A 155 -20.29 8.31 4.41
C ASP A 155 -18.77 8.40 4.62
N VAL A 156 -18.04 7.46 4.01
CA VAL A 156 -16.58 7.40 4.06
C VAL A 156 -16.02 7.65 2.66
N LEU A 157 -15.18 8.68 2.55
CA LEU A 157 -14.33 8.93 1.40
C LEU A 157 -12.93 8.36 1.67
N GLU A 158 -12.46 7.49 0.79
CA GLU A 158 -11.17 6.82 0.88
C GLU A 158 -10.38 7.11 -0.39
N VAL A 159 -9.21 7.76 -0.28
CA VAL A 159 -8.29 7.93 -1.40
C VAL A 159 -7.22 6.87 -1.32
N LYS A 160 -6.95 6.22 -2.45
CA LYS A 160 -5.87 5.25 -2.61
C LYS A 160 -4.86 5.74 -3.62
N TYR A 161 -3.62 5.38 -3.40
CA TYR A 161 -2.53 5.47 -4.36
C TYR A 161 -2.01 4.04 -4.62
N GLY A 162 -2.15 3.54 -5.84
CA GLY A 162 -1.84 2.15 -6.16
C GLY A 162 -2.70 1.16 -5.34
N LYS A 163 -2.05 0.37 -4.45
CA LYS A 163 -2.73 -0.58 -3.55
C LYS A 163 -2.91 -0.06 -2.12
N GLU A 164 -2.33 1.09 -1.82
CA GLU A 164 -2.23 1.62 -0.46
C GLU A 164 -3.30 2.69 -0.21
N GLN A 165 -3.75 2.77 1.04
CA GLN A 165 -4.64 3.83 1.48
C GLN A 165 -3.80 5.09 1.69
N ALA A 166 -4.09 6.14 0.92
CA ALA A 166 -3.42 7.43 1.03
C ALA A 166 -4.13 8.37 2.01
N TYR A 167 -5.47 8.34 2.04
CA TYR A 167 -6.25 9.23 2.90
C TYR A 167 -7.66 8.69 3.18
N LEU A 168 -8.24 9.10 4.31
CA LEU A 168 -9.62 8.75 4.68
C LEU A 168 -10.32 9.93 5.36
N HIS A 169 -11.54 10.24 4.89
CA HIS A 169 -12.41 11.27 5.41
C HIS A 169 -13.80 10.69 5.69
N THR A 170 -14.40 11.14 6.78
CA THR A 170 -15.76 10.76 7.16
C THR A 170 -16.61 12.02 7.21
N CYS A 171 -17.69 11.99 6.45
CA CYS A 171 -18.80 12.93 6.55
C CYS A 171 -19.72 12.46 7.70
#